data_AF-A0A068Y334-F1
#
_entry.id   AF-A0A068Y334-F1
#
_cell.length_a   1.000
_cell.length_b   1.000
_cell.length_c   1.000
_cell.angle_alpha   90.00
_cell.angle_beta   90.00
_cell.angle_gamma   90.00
#
_symmetry.space_group_name_H-M   'P 1'
#
loop_
_entity.id
_entity.type
_entity.pdbx_description
1 polymer ?
#
loop_
_entity_poly.entity_id
_entity_poly.type
_entity_poly.pdbx_seq_one_letter_code
_entity_poly.pdbx_strand_id
1 'polypeptide(L)'
;MPITPPTVDGGPLHILPGEDSFDSIGLPPSESYLKLGDEYTPFQLWEKAFIKRFPQVTISTSAQDNDPGADKQFAEPEVDAIRQLKDDEFERNRRQSERSMQVRMQLASVDEPVFDV
;
A
#
# COMPACT_ATOMS: atom_id res chain seq x y z
N MET A 1 -24.36 -5.80 29.56
CA MET A 1 -24.64 -6.86 28.57
C MET A 1 -23.32 -7.56 28.29
N PRO A 2 -23.18 -8.88 28.48
CA PRO A 2 -21.94 -9.56 28.12
C PRO A 2 -21.83 -9.59 26.59
N ILE A 3 -20.91 -8.80 26.05
CA ILE A 3 -20.51 -8.85 24.63
C ILE A 3 -19.62 -10.08 24.47
N THR A 4 -20.18 -11.13 23.89
CA THR A 4 -19.44 -12.34 23.50
C THR A 4 -19.12 -12.20 22.00
N PRO A 5 -17.86 -11.96 21.59
CA PRO A 5 -17.51 -12.02 20.18
C PRO A 5 -17.62 -13.47 19.68
N PRO A 6 -18.05 -13.68 18.42
CA PRO A 6 -18.40 -15.01 17.95
C PRO A 6 -17.15 -15.71 17.42
N THR A 7 -16.69 -16.73 18.11
CA THR A 7 -15.96 -17.81 17.46
C THR A 7 -16.32 -19.11 18.15
N VAL A 8 -17.27 -19.82 17.53
CA VAL A 8 -17.44 -21.25 17.75
C VAL A 8 -16.34 -21.92 16.92
N ASP A 9 -15.49 -22.73 17.55
CA ASP A 9 -14.47 -23.50 16.84
C ASP A 9 -15.10 -24.25 15.65
N GLY A 10 -14.67 -23.89 14.43
CA GLY A 10 -15.15 -24.49 13.18
C GLY A 10 -16.45 -23.92 12.58
N GLY A 11 -17.03 -22.88 13.18
CA GLY A 11 -18.22 -22.18 12.65
C GLY A 11 -17.91 -20.97 11.74
N PRO A 12 -18.93 -20.33 11.15
CA PRO A 12 -18.77 -19.11 10.35
C PRO A 12 -18.19 -17.95 11.16
N LEU A 13 -17.23 -17.23 10.58
CA LEU A 13 -16.64 -16.03 11.16
C LEU A 13 -17.58 -14.83 10.94
N HIS A 14 -17.97 -14.14 12.01
CA HIS A 14 -18.82 -12.94 11.93
C HIS A 14 -18.23 -11.81 12.76
N ILE A 15 -17.48 -10.90 12.12
CA ILE A 15 -16.82 -9.78 12.80
C ILE A 15 -17.40 -8.48 12.28
N LEU A 16 -17.86 -7.60 13.17
CA LEU A 16 -18.33 -6.27 12.79
C LEU A 16 -17.15 -5.32 12.58
N PRO A 17 -17.30 -4.29 11.73
CA PRO A 17 -16.25 -3.28 11.56
C PRO A 17 -15.87 -2.64 12.90
N GLY A 18 -14.58 -2.66 13.24
CA GLY A 18 -14.06 -2.10 14.50
C GLY A 18 -14.00 -3.09 15.67
N GLU A 19 -14.47 -4.33 15.51
CA GLU A 19 -14.30 -5.40 16.50
C GLU A 19 -13.05 -6.27 16.27
N ASP A 20 -12.26 -5.96 15.23
CA ASP A 20 -11.12 -6.73 14.72
C ASP A 20 -9.74 -6.18 15.16
N SER A 21 -9.66 -5.56 16.35
CA SER A 21 -8.37 -5.14 16.90
C SER A 21 -7.46 -6.34 17.23
N PHE A 22 -6.14 -6.18 17.10
CA PHE A 22 -5.16 -7.19 17.50
C PHE A 22 -5.28 -7.58 18.99
N ASP A 23 -5.69 -6.65 19.85
CA ASP A 23 -5.93 -6.93 21.27
C ASP A 23 -7.18 -7.81 21.48
N SER A 24 -8.16 -7.73 20.57
CA SER A 24 -9.41 -8.50 20.58
C SER A 24 -9.21 -9.91 20.00
N ILE A 25 -8.44 -10.00 18.90
CA ILE A 25 -8.10 -11.27 18.23
C ILE A 25 -7.10 -12.08 19.07
N GLY A 26 -6.21 -11.40 19.79
CA GLY A 26 -5.20 -12.01 20.66
C GLY A 26 -3.95 -12.49 19.91
N LEU A 27 -3.15 -13.30 20.61
CA LEU A 27 -1.89 -13.84 20.09
C LEU A 27 -2.13 -15.04 19.16
N PRO A 28 -1.26 -15.26 18.17
CA PRO A 28 -1.34 -16.45 17.32
C PRO A 28 -1.21 -17.75 18.15
N PRO A 29 -1.91 -18.84 17.78
CA PRO A 29 -2.06 -20.05 18.59
C PRO A 29 -0.82 -20.97 18.62
N SER A 30 0.38 -20.42 18.84
CA SER A 30 1.62 -21.20 18.90
C SER A 30 2.38 -20.99 20.20
N GLU A 31 2.74 -22.11 20.84
CA GLU A 31 3.50 -22.18 22.11
C GLU A 31 4.82 -21.39 22.09
N SER A 32 5.46 -21.24 20.92
CA SER A 32 6.74 -20.53 20.81
C SER A 32 6.61 -19.01 20.90
N TYR A 33 5.42 -18.44 20.61
CA TYR A 33 5.22 -16.99 20.61
C TYR A 33 4.85 -16.45 22.00
N LEU A 34 4.34 -17.31 22.89
CA LEU A 34 4.01 -16.94 24.28
C LEU A 34 5.25 -16.56 25.10
N LYS A 35 6.42 -17.10 24.76
CA LYS A 35 7.72 -16.75 25.39
C LYS A 35 8.32 -15.44 24.87
N LEU A 36 7.75 -14.89 23.80
CA LEU A 36 8.24 -13.71 23.10
C LEU A 36 7.42 -12.45 23.40
N GLY A 37 6.40 -12.58 24.27
CA GLY A 37 5.31 -11.60 24.43
C GLY A 37 5.71 -10.21 24.93
N ASP A 38 6.88 -10.05 25.55
CA ASP A 38 7.31 -8.75 26.09
C ASP A 38 8.14 -7.91 25.10
N GLU A 39 8.66 -8.52 24.02
CA GLU A 39 9.55 -7.81 23.07
C GLU A 39 8.88 -7.48 21.73
N TYR A 40 7.73 -8.08 21.41
CA TYR A 40 7.11 -7.98 20.09
C TYR A 40 5.66 -7.52 20.17
N THR A 41 5.25 -6.69 19.21
CA THR A 41 3.84 -6.30 19.09
C THR A 41 2.99 -7.47 18.60
N PRO A 42 1.69 -7.52 18.91
CA PRO A 42 0.77 -8.54 18.39
C PRO A 42 0.86 -8.71 16.87
N PHE A 43 1.00 -7.61 16.13
CA PHE A 43 1.18 -7.62 14.67
C PHE A 43 2.42 -8.41 14.24
N GLN A 44 3.57 -8.15 14.86
CA GLN A 44 4.83 -8.83 14.52
C GLN A 44 4.77 -10.34 14.81
N LEU A 45 4.03 -10.73 15.84
CA LEU A 45 3.81 -12.15 16.15
C LEU A 45 2.94 -12.82 15.08
N TRP A 46 1.87 -12.15 14.65
CA TRP A 46 1.02 -12.62 13.54
C TRP A 46 1.77 -12.68 12.20
N GLU A 47 2.61 -11.68 11.91
CA GLU A 47 3.49 -11.68 10.72
C GLU A 47 4.40 -12.92 10.71
N LYS A 48 5.08 -13.21 11.83
CA LYS A 48 5.93 -14.40 11.95
C LYS A 48 5.15 -15.70 11.82
N ALA A 49 3.96 -15.77 12.42
CA ALA A 49 3.09 -16.94 12.31
C ALA A 49 2.63 -17.17 10.87
N PHE A 50 2.28 -16.09 10.16
CA PHE A 50 1.94 -16.11 8.74
C PHE A 50 3.10 -16.62 7.89
N ILE A 51 4.30 -16.04 8.04
CA ILE A 51 5.51 -16.45 7.30
C ILE A 51 5.86 -17.92 7.53
N LYS A 52 5.69 -18.41 8.76
CA LYS A 52 5.93 -19.82 9.11
C LYS A 52 4.90 -20.74 8.47
N ARG A 53 3.63 -20.32 8.44
CA ARG A 53 2.52 -21.13 7.90
C ARG A 53 2.48 -21.16 6.38
N PHE A 54 2.88 -20.06 5.76
CA PHE A 54 2.88 -19.84 4.32
C PHE A 54 4.31 -19.48 3.87
N PRO A 55 5.02 -20.39 3.19
CA PRO A 55 6.36 -20.12 2.67
C PRO A 55 6.35 -18.84 1.85
N GLN A 56 7.24 -17.91 2.19
CA GLN A 56 7.39 -16.68 1.42
C GLN A 56 8.02 -17.04 0.08
N VAL A 57 7.29 -16.82 -1.01
CA VAL A 57 7.89 -16.84 -2.34
C VAL A 57 8.64 -15.54 -2.51
N THR A 58 9.96 -15.62 -2.65
CA THR A 58 10.73 -14.47 -3.10
C THR A 58 10.28 -14.18 -4.53
N ILE A 59 9.54 -13.09 -4.71
CA ILE A 59 9.34 -12.55 -6.05
C ILE A 59 10.72 -12.12 -6.50
N SER A 60 11.37 -12.96 -7.31
CA SER A 60 12.65 -12.62 -7.91
C SER A 60 12.48 -11.28 -8.61
N THR A 61 13.31 -10.29 -8.29
CA THR A 61 13.26 -8.96 -8.90
C THR A 61 13.30 -9.03 -10.43
N SER A 62 13.86 -10.11 -10.99
CA SER A 62 13.83 -10.45 -12.41
C SER A 62 12.45 -10.69 -13.02
N ALA A 63 11.41 -10.91 -12.22
CA ALA A 63 10.03 -11.07 -12.67
C ALA A 63 9.24 -9.75 -12.66
N GLN A 64 9.81 -8.68 -12.08
CA GLN A 64 9.16 -7.37 -11.97
C GLN A 64 9.61 -6.37 -13.04
N ASP A 65 10.56 -6.75 -13.91
CA ASP A 65 11.25 -5.79 -14.78
C ASP A 65 11.29 -6.22 -16.27
N ASN A 66 10.47 -7.21 -16.65
CA ASN A 66 10.26 -7.52 -18.06
C ASN A 66 9.13 -6.65 -18.60
N ASP A 67 9.43 -5.40 -18.96
CA ASP A 67 8.54 -4.61 -19.83
C ASP A 67 8.41 -5.37 -21.16
N PRO A 68 7.25 -5.94 -21.51
CA PRO A 68 7.07 -6.64 -22.78
C PRO A 68 7.29 -5.71 -23.97
N GLY A 69 7.10 -4.38 -23.78
CA GLY A 69 7.39 -3.37 -24.79
C GLY A 69 8.89 -3.09 -24.98
N ALA A 70 9.76 -3.55 -24.08
CA ALA A 70 11.21 -3.46 -24.23
C ALA A 70 11.81 -4.69 -24.94
N ASP A 71 11.01 -5.75 -25.16
CA ASP A 71 11.44 -6.92 -25.88
C ASP A 71 11.51 -6.63 -27.39
N LYS A 72 12.70 -6.82 -27.96
CA LYS A 72 13.00 -6.56 -29.38
C LYS A 72 12.15 -7.40 -30.33
N GLN A 73 11.65 -8.55 -29.87
CA GLN A 73 10.78 -9.40 -30.70
C GLN A 73 9.42 -8.75 -30.98
N PHE A 74 8.99 -7.81 -30.12
CA PHE A 74 7.71 -7.09 -30.24
C PHE A 74 7.92 -5.61 -30.59
N ALA A 75 9.10 -5.22 -31.06
CA ALA A 75 9.37 -3.85 -31.47
C ALA A 75 8.54 -3.46 -32.71
N GLU A 76 7.77 -2.38 -32.58
CA GLU A 76 6.90 -1.85 -33.64
C GLU A 76 7.28 -0.38 -33.88
N PRO A 77 8.22 -0.09 -34.79
CA PRO A 77 8.88 1.23 -34.88
C PRO A 77 7.93 2.43 -35.02
N GLU A 78 6.82 2.23 -35.73
CA GLU A 78 5.79 3.27 -35.91
C GLU A 78 4.98 3.49 -34.63
N VAL A 79 4.59 2.41 -33.95
CA VAL A 79 3.86 2.47 -32.68
C VAL A 79 4.75 3.05 -31.58
N ASP A 80 6.00 2.63 -31.52
CA ASP A 80 7.00 3.10 -30.57
C ASP A 80 7.27 4.60 -30.72
N ALA A 81 7.37 5.09 -31.97
CA ALA A 81 7.54 6.52 -32.24
C ALA A 81 6.32 7.36 -31.79
N ILE A 82 5.10 6.87 -32.06
CA ILE A 82 3.88 7.55 -31.62
C ILE A 82 3.76 7.55 -30.09
N ARG A 83 4.11 6.43 -29.46
CA ARG A 83 4.15 6.30 -28.00
C ARG A 83 5.12 7.32 -27.40
N GLN A 84 6.34 7.39 -27.91
CA GLN A 84 7.35 8.34 -27.45
C GLN A 84 6.87 9.79 -27.55
N LEU A 85 6.26 10.17 -28.68
CA LEU A 85 5.72 11.51 -28.87
C LEU A 85 4.62 11.84 -27.84
N LYS A 86 3.77 10.87 -27.53
CA LYS A 86 2.69 11.01 -26.54
C LYS A 86 3.25 11.13 -25.13
N ASP A 87 4.26 10.35 -24.78
CA ASP A 87 4.92 10.39 -23.48
C ASP A 87 5.58 11.77 -23.25
N ASP A 88 6.24 12.33 -24.29
CA ASP A 88 6.79 13.68 -24.26
C ASP A 88 5.72 14.78 -24.13
N GLU A 89 4.54 14.59 -24.74
CA GLU A 89 3.40 15.49 -24.55
C GLU A 89 2.86 15.45 -23.11
N PHE A 90 2.66 14.25 -22.57
CA PHE A 90 2.17 14.10 -21.20
C PHE A 90 3.12 14.69 -20.18
N GLU A 91 4.42 14.47 -20.33
CA GLU A 91 5.41 15.01 -19.39
C GLU A 91 5.49 16.55 -19.47
N ARG A 92 5.34 17.13 -20.66
CA ARG A 92 5.20 18.60 -20.81
C ARG A 92 3.95 19.12 -20.11
N ASN A 93 2.81 18.47 -20.32
CA ASN A 93 1.53 18.87 -19.71
C ASN A 93 1.59 18.75 -18.18
N ARG A 94 2.12 17.63 -17.67
CA ARG A 94 2.33 17.41 -16.24
C ARG A 94 3.14 18.55 -15.62
N ARG A 95 4.29 18.90 -16.19
CA ARG A 95 5.14 20.00 -15.70
C ARG A 95 4.41 21.34 -15.76
N GLN A 96 3.63 21.60 -16.80
CA GLN A 96 2.84 22.81 -16.91
C GLN A 96 1.75 22.87 -15.84
N SER A 97 1.02 21.77 -15.63
CA SER A 97 -0.01 21.63 -14.61
C SER A 97 0.56 21.82 -13.21
N GLU A 98 1.69 21.17 -12.89
CA GLU A 98 2.40 21.32 -11.62
C GLU A 98 2.81 22.78 -11.38
N ARG A 99 3.39 23.46 -12.39
CA ARG A 99 3.72 24.89 -12.31
C ARG A 99 2.48 25.76 -12.11
N SER A 100 1.41 25.51 -12.85
CA SER A 100 0.15 26.24 -12.72
C SER A 100 -0.47 26.06 -11.34
N MET A 101 -0.44 24.84 -10.78
CA MET A 101 -0.88 24.59 -9.41
C MET A 101 -0.03 25.35 -8.39
N GLN A 102 1.30 25.31 -8.51
CA GLN A 102 2.20 26.06 -7.62
C GLN A 102 1.92 27.56 -7.63
N VAL A 103 1.74 28.16 -8.82
CA VAL A 103 1.40 29.57 -8.95
C VAL A 103 0.05 29.89 -8.30
N ARG A 104 -0.98 29.06 -8.52
CA ARG A 104 -2.30 29.23 -7.89
C ARG A 104 -2.22 29.13 -6.37
N MET A 105 -1.42 28.21 -5.83
CA MET A 105 -1.20 28.09 -4.40
C MET A 105 -0.46 29.30 -3.82
N GLN A 106 0.55 29.83 -4.51
CA GLN A 106 1.26 31.04 -4.09
C GLN A 106 0.35 32.26 -4.07
N LEU A 107 -0.46 32.46 -5.12
CA LEU A 107 -1.47 33.53 -5.17
C LEU A 107 -2.48 33.41 -4.01
N ALA A 108 -2.96 32.21 -3.70
CA ALA A 108 -3.86 31.99 -2.57
C ALA A 108 -3.20 32.26 -1.20
N SER A 109 -1.88 32.07 -1.07
CA SER A 109 -1.14 32.37 0.17
C SER A 109 -0.80 33.85 0.38
N VAL A 110 -0.84 34.65 -0.68
CA VAL A 110 -0.55 36.10 -0.64
C VAL A 110 -1.79 36.93 -0.24
N ASP A 111 -2.99 36.36 -0.38
CA ASP A 111 -4.26 37.05 -0.10
C ASP A 111 -4.76 36.90 1.35
N GLU A 112 -3.89 36.47 2.29
CA GLU A 112 -4.20 36.54 3.72
C GLU A 112 -4.27 38.02 4.16
N PRO A 113 -5.42 38.53 4.63
CA PRO A 113 -5.52 39.91 5.07
C PRO A 113 -4.67 40.10 6.33
N VAL A 114 -3.64 40.95 6.23
CA VAL A 114 -2.92 41.46 7.39
C VAL A 114 -3.90 42.27 8.24
N PHE A 115 -4.40 41.66 9.32
CA PHE A 115 -5.06 42.41 10.39
C PHE A 115 -3.96 43.09 11.21
N ASP A 116 -3.72 44.37 10.93
CA ASP A 116 -2.98 45.24 11.86
C ASP A 116 -3.82 45.37 13.15
N VAL A 117 -3.18 45.03 14.28
CA VAL A 117 -3.71 45.07 15.65
C VAL A 117 -3.60 46.47 16.23
#